data_AF-S8DZT6-F1
#
_entry.id   AF-S8DZT6-F1
#
_cell.length_a   1.000
_cell.length_b   1.000
_cell.length_c   1.000
_cell.angle_alpha   90.00
_cell.angle_beta   90.00
_cell.angle_gamma   90.00
#
_symmetry.space_group_name_H-M   'P 1'
#
loop_
_entity.id
_entity.type
_entity.pdbx_description
1 polymer ?
#
loop_
_entity_poly.entity_id
_entity_poly.type
_entity_poly.pdbx_seq_one_letter_code
_entity_poly.pdbx_strand_id
1 'polypeptide(L)'
;MGIPASGSLAVHTIFMCRIICVLLLSHTALSFYLPGVAPEDFEKGNELNVKVNKLTSVKTQLPYSYYSLPFCRPSTIIDSRENLGEVLRGDRIENSIYAFKMREPRMCNIVSRFTLDAKTAQQFREKIEDEYR
;
A
#
# COMPACT_ATOMS: atom_id res chain seq x y z
N MET A 1 -10.01 -3.35 -72.31
CA MET A 1 -9.72 -2.67 -71.02
C MET A 1 -9.26 -3.72 -70.01
N GLY A 2 -7.96 -4.05 -70.03
CA GLY A 2 -7.35 -4.94 -69.04
C GLY A 2 -6.74 -4.10 -67.93
N ILE A 3 -7.30 -4.17 -66.73
CA ILE A 3 -6.76 -3.53 -65.53
C ILE A 3 -5.51 -4.34 -65.12
N PRO A 4 -4.35 -3.71 -64.82
CA PRO A 4 -3.12 -4.46 -64.59
C PRO A 4 -3.14 -5.15 -63.22
N ALA A 5 -3.04 -6.49 -63.20
CA ALA A 5 -2.93 -7.31 -62.00
C ALA A 5 -1.64 -7.08 -61.17
N SER A 6 -0.71 -6.25 -61.69
CA SER A 6 0.58 -5.92 -61.06
C SER A 6 0.44 -5.07 -59.77
N GLY A 7 -0.62 -4.25 -59.67
CA GLY A 7 -0.83 -3.36 -58.50
C GLY A 7 -1.26 -4.10 -57.23
N SER A 8 -1.98 -5.21 -57.34
CA SER A 8 -2.52 -5.94 -56.18
C SER A 8 -1.43 -6.70 -55.42
N LEU A 9 -0.52 -7.38 -56.13
CA LEU A 9 0.57 -8.14 -55.51
C LEU A 9 1.56 -7.22 -54.77
N ALA A 10 1.87 -6.05 -55.34
CA ALA A 10 2.74 -5.05 -54.69
C ALA A 10 2.12 -4.49 -53.40
N VAL A 11 0.81 -4.23 -53.40
CA VAL A 11 0.08 -3.75 -52.21
C VAL A 11 0.06 -4.82 -51.11
N HIS A 12 -0.13 -6.09 -51.47
CA HIS A 12 -0.04 -7.20 -50.52
C HIS A 12 1.36 -7.34 -49.93
N THR A 13 2.41 -7.22 -50.74
CA THR A 13 3.80 -7.30 -50.27
C THR A 13 4.15 -6.13 -49.35
N ILE A 14 3.70 -4.91 -49.67
CA ILE A 14 3.90 -3.73 -48.81
C ILE A 14 3.15 -3.88 -47.47
N PHE A 15 1.92 -4.40 -47.51
CA PHE A 15 1.13 -4.64 -46.31
C PHE A 15 1.76 -5.70 -45.42
N MET A 16 2.25 -6.80 -46.01
CA MET A 16 2.98 -7.85 -45.29
C MET A 16 4.29 -7.33 -44.68
N CYS A 17 5.09 -6.56 -45.43
CA CYS A 17 6.29 -5.92 -44.89
C CYS A 17 5.97 -4.98 -43.71
N ARG A 18 4.87 -4.22 -43.77
CA ARG A 18 4.44 -3.36 -42.65
C ARG A 18 4.08 -4.15 -41.41
N ILE A 19 3.35 -5.26 -41.55
CA ILE A 19 3.01 -6.14 -40.42
C ILE A 19 4.28 -6.75 -39.80
N ILE A 20 5.19 -7.24 -40.64
CA ILE A 20 6.46 -7.82 -40.20
C ILE A 20 7.30 -6.78 -39.45
N CYS A 21 7.40 -5.55 -39.95
CA CYS A 21 8.09 -4.47 -39.25
C CYS A 21 7.43 -4.17 -37.89
N VAL A 22 6.10 -4.05 -37.81
CA VAL A 22 5.40 -3.79 -36.53
C VAL A 22 5.65 -4.91 -35.51
N LEU A 23 5.68 -6.18 -35.95
CA LEU A 23 5.98 -7.31 -35.07
C LEU A 23 7.45 -7.29 -34.59
N LEU A 24 8.41 -6.96 -35.46
CA LEU A 24 9.82 -6.85 -35.10
C LEU A 24 10.11 -5.70 -34.13
N LEU A 25 9.32 -4.61 -34.18
CA LEU A 25 9.42 -3.48 -33.26
C LEU A 25 8.79 -3.73 -31.87
N SER A 26 8.11 -4.86 -31.64
CA SER A 26 7.40 -5.16 -30.38
C SER A 26 8.30 -5.72 -29.24
N HIS A 27 9.59 -5.92 -29.50
CA HIS A 27 10.51 -6.58 -28.56
C HIS A 27 10.94 -5.75 -27.34
N THR A 28 10.48 -4.50 -27.18
CA THR A 28 10.87 -3.61 -26.06
C THR A 28 9.80 -3.46 -24.98
N ALA A 29 8.86 -4.40 -24.87
CA ALA A 29 7.92 -4.41 -23.75
C ALA A 29 8.63 -4.86 -22.46
N LEU A 30 9.08 -3.90 -21.64
CA LEU A 30 9.43 -4.16 -20.24
C LEU A 30 8.14 -4.45 -19.47
N SER A 31 7.89 -5.73 -19.22
CA SER A 31 6.87 -6.15 -18.26
C SER A 31 7.53 -6.37 -16.91
N PHE A 32 6.95 -5.78 -15.87
CA PHE A 32 7.35 -6.00 -14.48
C PHE A 32 6.26 -6.83 -13.82
N TYR A 33 6.57 -8.08 -13.50
CA TYR A 33 5.73 -8.89 -12.63
C TYR A 33 5.86 -8.34 -11.21
N LEU A 34 4.75 -7.94 -10.58
CA LEU A 34 4.75 -7.70 -9.13
C LEU A 34 4.72 -9.06 -8.43
N PRO A 35 5.82 -9.51 -7.79
CA PRO A 35 5.74 -10.65 -6.91
C PRO A 35 4.75 -10.32 -5.78
N GLY A 36 3.88 -11.29 -5.45
CA GLY A 36 3.08 -11.20 -4.24
C GLY A 36 3.98 -11.20 -2.99
N VAL A 37 3.45 -10.72 -1.88
CA VAL A 37 4.15 -10.81 -0.59
C VAL A 37 3.99 -12.24 -0.07
N ALA A 38 5.09 -12.93 0.18
CA ALA A 38 5.04 -14.26 0.80
C ALA A 38 4.54 -14.13 2.25
N PRO A 39 3.67 -15.04 2.72
CA PRO A 39 3.27 -15.05 4.12
C PRO A 39 4.49 -15.31 5.02
N GLU A 40 4.53 -14.63 6.16
CA GLU A 40 5.54 -14.86 7.20
C GLU A 40 4.99 -15.88 8.20
N ASP A 41 5.73 -16.97 8.40
CA ASP A 41 5.40 -18.00 9.38
C ASP A 41 6.04 -17.67 10.73
N PHE A 42 5.26 -17.75 11.80
CA PHE A 42 5.73 -17.47 13.17
C PHE A 42 5.62 -18.71 14.05
N GLU A 43 6.72 -19.03 14.73
CA GLU A 43 6.77 -20.05 15.76
C GLU A 43 6.31 -19.51 17.13
N LYS A 44 6.03 -20.42 18.07
CA LYS A 44 5.69 -20.03 19.44
C LYS A 44 6.84 -19.22 20.06
N GLY A 45 6.50 -18.09 20.67
CA GLY A 45 7.45 -17.19 21.33
C GLY A 45 8.13 -16.19 20.39
N ASN A 46 7.92 -16.28 19.07
CA ASN A 46 8.38 -15.24 18.13
C ASN A 46 7.73 -13.89 18.45
N GLU A 47 8.49 -12.83 18.26
CA GLU A 47 8.02 -11.47 18.45
C GLU A 47 7.14 -11.04 17.27
N LEU A 48 5.97 -10.49 17.59
CA LEU A 48 5.00 -9.97 16.64
C LEU A 48 4.93 -8.46 16.79
N ASN A 49 5.54 -7.75 15.85
CA ASN A 49 5.52 -6.29 15.83
C ASN A 49 4.21 -5.79 15.23
N VAL A 50 3.47 -4.99 15.98
CA VAL A 50 2.23 -4.40 15.49
C VAL A 50 2.56 -3.11 14.74
N LYS A 51 1.98 -2.97 13.56
CA LYS A 51 2.06 -1.75 12.74
C LYS A 51 0.72 -1.04 12.78
N VAL A 52 0.77 0.27 12.58
CA VAL A 52 -0.42 1.13 12.53
C VAL A 52 -0.51 1.78 11.16
N ASN A 53 -1.72 2.07 10.68
CA ASN A 53 -1.95 2.79 9.43
C ASN A 53 -2.54 4.18 9.72
N LYS A 54 -2.67 5.01 8.69
CA LYS A 54 -3.43 6.27 8.73
C LYS A 54 -4.84 6.06 9.31
N LEU A 55 -5.31 7.05 10.04
CA LEU A 55 -6.67 7.10 10.55
C LEU A 55 -7.61 7.49 9.40
N THR A 56 -8.72 6.76 9.30
CA THR A 56 -9.77 7.01 8.32
C THR A 56 -11.11 7.12 9.03
N SER A 57 -12.03 7.89 8.44
CA SER A 57 -13.38 8.08 8.96
C SER A 57 -14.37 7.74 7.86
N VAL A 58 -15.54 7.24 8.27
CA VAL A 58 -16.68 7.05 7.36
C VAL A 58 -17.49 8.33 7.17
N LYS A 59 -17.37 9.29 8.09
CA LYS A 59 -18.09 10.57 8.08
C LYS A 59 -17.38 11.63 7.24
N THR A 60 -16.06 11.58 7.21
CA THR A 60 -15.23 12.60 6.57
C THR A 60 -14.28 11.97 5.56
N GLN A 61 -13.86 12.74 4.56
CA GLN A 61 -13.00 12.25 3.47
C GLN A 61 -11.50 12.41 3.74
N LEU A 62 -11.13 13.09 4.84
CA LEU A 62 -9.74 13.44 5.12
C LEU A 62 -9.07 12.41 6.03
N PRO A 63 -8.02 11.70 5.56
CA PRO A 63 -7.23 10.83 6.40
C PRO A 63 -6.24 11.62 7.25
N TYR A 64 -5.93 11.11 8.44
CA TYR A 64 -4.92 11.68 9.33
C TYR A 64 -3.82 10.66 9.64
N SER A 65 -2.62 11.13 9.98
CA SER A 65 -1.58 10.22 10.49
C SER A 65 -2.03 9.62 11.83
N TYR A 66 -1.71 8.35 12.08
CA TYR A 66 -2.00 7.71 13.36
C TYR A 66 -1.55 8.56 14.54
N TYR A 67 -0.30 9.02 14.50
CA TYR A 67 0.30 9.82 15.56
C TYR A 67 -0.11 11.30 15.55
N SER A 68 -1.03 11.76 14.69
CA SER A 68 -1.58 13.11 14.85
C SER A 68 -2.47 13.23 16.08
N LEU A 69 -3.04 12.11 16.53
CA LEU A 69 -3.76 12.00 17.80
C LEU A 69 -2.81 11.71 18.96
N PRO A 70 -3.23 11.96 20.22
CA PRO A 70 -2.39 11.75 21.40
C PRO A 70 -2.29 10.27 21.76
N PHE A 71 -1.91 9.43 20.81
CA PHE A 71 -1.54 8.05 21.07
C PHE A 71 -0.10 7.96 21.55
N CYS A 72 0.17 6.84 22.21
CA CYS A 72 1.48 6.46 22.68
C CYS A 72 2.44 6.30 21.50
N ARG A 73 3.58 7.01 21.50
CA ARG A 73 4.52 7.04 20.37
C ARG A 73 5.79 6.26 20.69
N PRO A 74 6.38 5.53 19.71
CA PRO A 74 7.71 4.96 19.85
C PRO A 74 8.77 6.08 19.87
N SER A 75 9.99 5.75 20.29
CA SER A 75 11.13 6.69 20.27
C SER A 75 11.45 7.19 18.86
N THR A 76 11.22 6.34 17.86
CA THR A 76 11.46 6.66 16.45
C THR A 76 10.33 6.07 15.63
N ILE A 77 9.74 6.90 14.77
CA ILE A 77 8.69 6.51 13.84
C ILE A 77 9.36 6.16 12.51
N ILE A 78 9.15 4.94 12.06
CA ILE A 78 9.74 4.34 10.87
C ILE A 78 8.60 3.89 9.96
N ASP A 79 8.70 4.23 8.68
CA ASP A 79 7.77 3.77 7.65
C ASP A 79 8.04 2.29 7.34
N SER A 80 6.98 1.48 7.34
CA SER A 80 7.06 0.03 7.24
C SER A 80 6.06 -0.52 6.21
N ARG A 81 5.90 0.20 5.10
CA ARG A 81 5.25 -0.34 3.88
C ARG A 81 6.06 -1.50 3.31
N GLU A 82 5.38 -2.61 3.05
CA GLU A 82 5.98 -3.87 2.60
C GLU A 82 5.82 -4.09 1.09
N ASN A 83 4.75 -3.55 0.49
CA ASN A 83 4.44 -3.80 -0.91
C ASN A 83 4.02 -2.55 -1.69
N LEU A 84 4.15 -2.63 -3.02
CA LEU A 84 3.79 -1.53 -3.92
C LEU A 84 2.30 -1.18 -3.84
N GLY A 85 1.43 -2.15 -3.54
CA GLY A 85 -0.01 -1.91 -3.38
C GLY A 85 -0.33 -0.92 -2.26
N GLU A 86 0.37 -1.02 -1.12
CA GLU A 86 0.26 -0.08 0.00
C GLU A 86 0.71 1.32 -0.39
N VAL A 87 1.79 1.43 -1.19
CA VAL A 87 2.26 2.72 -1.72
C VAL A 87 1.19 3.34 -2.63
N LEU A 88 0.64 2.57 -3.56
CA LEU A 88 -0.36 3.05 -4.53
C LEU A 88 -1.69 3.43 -3.87
N ARG A 89 -2.07 2.76 -2.77
CA ARG A 89 -3.23 3.13 -1.94
C ARG A 89 -2.96 4.33 -1.03
N GLY A 90 -1.72 4.81 -1.00
CA GLY A 90 -1.28 5.88 -0.11
C GLY A 90 -1.38 5.48 1.36
N ASP A 91 -1.16 4.21 1.68
CA ASP A 91 -1.11 3.75 3.06
C ASP A 91 0.11 4.33 3.76
N ARG A 92 -0.05 4.63 5.04
CA ARG A 92 1.00 5.19 5.88
C ARG A 92 1.18 4.24 7.05
N ILE A 93 1.85 3.13 6.74
CA ILE A 93 2.12 2.06 7.69
C ILE A 93 3.36 2.45 8.49
N GLU A 94 3.21 2.64 9.79
CA GLU A 94 4.26 3.06 10.71
C GLU A 94 4.40 2.02 11.84
N ASN A 95 5.58 1.91 12.43
CA ASN A 95 5.78 1.04 13.59
C ASN A 95 4.96 1.53 14.79
N SER A 96 4.44 0.59 15.59
CA SER A 96 3.80 0.89 16.88
C SER A 96 4.69 0.51 18.06
N ILE A 97 4.27 0.89 19.27
CA ILE A 97 4.92 0.47 20.52
C ILE A 97 4.44 -0.90 21.01
N TYR A 98 3.43 -1.48 20.35
CA TYR A 98 2.86 -2.76 20.75
C TYR A 98 3.67 -3.89 20.12
N ALA A 99 4.21 -4.75 20.97
CA ALA A 99 4.85 -6.00 20.59
C ALA A 99 4.22 -7.14 21.38
N PHE A 100 3.91 -8.23 20.68
CA PHE A 100 3.36 -9.45 21.27
C PHE A 100 4.30 -10.62 21.06
N LYS A 101 4.02 -11.73 21.75
CA LYS A 101 4.69 -13.00 21.49
C LYS A 101 3.69 -14.01 20.96
N MET A 102 4.05 -14.67 19.86
CA MET A 102 3.19 -15.62 19.19
C MET A 102 2.84 -16.79 20.12
N ARG A 103 1.54 -17.11 20.21
CA ARG A 103 0.99 -18.16 21.11
C ARG A 103 1.31 -17.96 22.61
N GLU A 104 1.55 -16.72 23.04
CA GLU A 104 1.74 -16.34 24.45
C GLU A 104 0.75 -15.23 24.83
N PRO A 105 -0.45 -15.58 25.33
CA PRO A 105 -1.44 -14.57 25.69
C PRO A 105 -0.93 -13.73 26.87
N ARG A 106 -0.93 -12.41 26.70
CA ARG A 106 -0.70 -11.46 27.79
C ARG A 106 -1.88 -10.51 27.89
N MET A 107 -2.47 -10.46 29.07
CA MET A 107 -3.58 -9.56 29.37
C MET A 107 -3.08 -8.41 30.23
N CYS A 108 -3.63 -7.21 30.01
CA CYS A 108 -3.43 -6.04 30.87
C CYS A 108 -1.98 -5.54 31.00
N ASN A 109 -1.23 -5.47 29.89
CA ASN A 109 0.05 -4.78 29.87
C ASN A 109 -0.14 -3.27 29.65
N ILE A 110 0.36 -2.47 30.59
CA ILE A 110 0.38 -1.02 30.43
C ILE A 110 1.60 -0.64 29.61
N VAL A 111 1.38 -0.15 28.39
CA VAL A 111 2.48 0.18 27.47
C VAL A 111 3.02 1.59 27.71
N SER A 112 2.13 2.54 28.00
CA SER A 112 2.55 3.87 28.45
C SER A 112 1.48 4.55 29.29
N ARG A 113 1.91 5.51 30.11
CA ARG A 113 1.02 6.42 30.84
C ARG A 113 1.38 7.84 30.43
N PHE A 114 0.36 8.63 30.13
CA PHE A 114 0.51 10.05 29.85
C PHE A 114 -0.76 10.77 30.29
N THR A 115 -0.66 12.07 30.53
CA THR A 115 -1.76 12.92 30.92
C THR A 115 -2.19 13.77 29.73
N LEU A 116 -3.49 13.83 29.48
CA LEU A 116 -4.08 14.69 28.46
C LEU A 116 -4.39 16.06 29.06
N ASP A 117 -4.00 17.12 28.35
CA ASP A 117 -4.51 18.46 28.63
C ASP A 117 -5.95 18.62 28.11
N ALA A 118 -6.66 19.62 28.63
CA ALA A 118 -8.07 19.82 28.30
C ALA A 118 -8.31 20.07 26.79
N LYS A 119 -7.39 20.76 26.12
CA LYS A 119 -7.51 21.08 24.70
C LYS A 119 -7.30 19.84 23.84
N THR A 120 -6.26 19.06 24.10
CA THR A 120 -6.01 17.82 23.37
C THR A 120 -7.05 16.75 23.66
N ALA A 121 -7.58 16.68 24.89
CA ALA A 121 -8.70 15.81 25.22
C ALA A 121 -9.96 16.16 24.41
N GLN A 122 -10.26 17.45 24.24
CA GLN A 122 -11.38 17.90 23.42
C GLN A 122 -11.17 17.52 21.94
N GLN A 123 -10.00 17.80 21.37
CA GLN A 123 -9.68 17.43 19.98
C GLN A 123 -9.77 15.92 19.75
N PHE A 124 -9.31 15.13 20.72
CA PHE A 124 -9.39 13.68 20.65
C PHE A 124 -10.84 13.20 20.67
N ARG A 125 -11.69 13.80 21.52
CA ARG A 125 -13.13 13.51 21.55
C ARG A 125 -13.82 13.83 20.23
N GLU A 126 -13.53 14.98 19.63
CA GLU A 126 -14.07 15.36 18.32
C GLU A 126 -13.72 14.32 17.25
N LYS A 127 -12.48 13.80 17.25
CA LYS A 127 -12.08 12.74 16.32
C LYS A 127 -12.75 11.39 16.58
N ILE A 128 -13.09 11.09 17.84
CA ILE A 128 -13.90 9.90 18.17
C ILE A 128 -15.34 10.08 17.65
N GLU A 129 -15.94 11.27 17.83
CA GLU A 129 -17.27 11.60 17.34
C GLU A 129 -17.36 11.53 15.81
N ASP A 130 -16.28 11.93 15.13
CA ASP A 130 -16.09 11.79 13.69
C ASP A 130 -15.81 10.34 13.24
N GLU A 131 -15.78 9.36 14.15
CA GLU A 131 -15.54 7.93 13.89
C GLU A 131 -14.21 7.64 13.17
N TYR A 132 -13.15 8.34 13.57
CA TYR A 132 -11.80 7.99 13.12
C TYR A 132 -11.34 6.67 13.73
N ARG A 133 -10.84 5.76 12.87
CA ARG A 133 -10.25 4.47 13.22
C ARG A 133 -9.00 4.17 12.39
#